data_AF-A0AAV5R719-F1
#
_entry.id   AF-A0AAV5R719-F1
#
_cell.length_a   1.000
_cell.length_b   1.000
_cell.length_c   1.000
_cell.angle_alpha   90.00
_cell.angle_beta   90.00
_cell.angle_gamma   90.00
#
_symmetry.space_group_name_H-M   'P 1'
#
loop_
_entity.id
_entity.type
_entity.pdbx_description
1 polymer ?
#
loop_
_entity_poly.entity_id
_entity_poly.type
_entity_poly.pdbx_seq_one_letter_code
_entity_poly.pdbx_strand_id
1 'polypeptide(L)'
;MSEKVKIKSSSLNNEHTSITLPQIKNKNNLSIVQNMKDTMNFKKFEFLGDAYVDFIVSVFLYDKYPSLTKRDLVDLACDITSNKNLGKMCLDHQLTQFDSAFPIGSKKYADIFEAYFGVVALESGICTHYKSFKDSLWDSWKLSTYFFEIACTENLKSYDLRENTRSRVISDTDRYIMQVKNNSRHDLESLFNADSNDFEKTIEIERLQFLGTSALRFLFTKVFINNMTTYDVKKIAQMRDNGLKEDVVTNQALKMLETPDFSQFYSLFNKKRKQDISFQFKSSYLKQYLGFLVSTYLPLSINKYNHCMFKIGWLECESLVNALYTSYMQKRKEKDIIKSKNTRLIDPTFLFSEKKLHRRKMKGK
;
A
#
# COMPACT_ATOMS: atom_id res chain seq x y z
N MET A 1 45.64 29.99 -12.31
CA MET A 1 45.46 28.74 -11.54
C MET A 1 44.12 28.82 -10.82
N SER A 2 43.12 28.10 -11.31
CA SER A 2 41.87 27.83 -10.58
C SER A 2 41.24 26.59 -11.22
N GLU A 3 41.64 25.41 -10.75
CA GLU A 3 41.01 24.15 -11.12
C GLU A 3 39.58 24.12 -10.60
N LYS A 4 38.61 24.12 -11.52
CA LYS A 4 37.23 23.76 -11.22
C LYS A 4 37.18 22.23 -11.08
N VAL A 5 37.07 21.76 -9.85
CA VAL A 5 36.79 20.36 -9.51
C VAL A 5 35.44 19.97 -10.13
N LYS A 6 35.48 19.12 -11.17
CA LYS A 6 34.32 18.42 -11.71
C LYS A 6 33.83 17.42 -10.65
N ILE A 7 32.73 17.75 -9.99
CA ILE A 7 31.94 16.77 -9.24
C ILE A 7 31.27 15.86 -10.29
N LYS A 8 31.69 14.59 -10.35
CA LYS A 8 30.96 13.54 -11.07
C LYS A 8 29.61 13.34 -10.37
N SER A 9 28.56 13.94 -10.91
CA SER A 9 27.21 13.43 -10.72
C SER A 9 27.18 12.03 -11.34
N SER A 10 26.99 11.00 -10.51
CA SER A 10 26.75 9.64 -10.97
C SER A 10 25.44 9.63 -11.76
N SER A 11 25.62 9.57 -13.07
CA SER A 11 24.65 9.60 -14.14
C SER A 11 23.64 8.46 -14.07
N LEU A 12 22.39 8.78 -13.71
CA LEU A 12 21.21 8.22 -14.38
C LEU A 12 21.14 8.88 -15.76
N ASN A 13 21.91 8.37 -16.73
CA ASN A 13 21.88 8.85 -18.10
C ASN A 13 20.92 8.02 -18.94
N ASN A 14 19.91 8.73 -19.45
CA ASN A 14 19.41 8.67 -20.82
C ASN A 14 18.90 7.32 -21.34
N GLU A 15 17.71 6.94 -20.88
CA GLU A 15 16.69 6.29 -21.71
C GLU A 15 15.27 6.50 -21.12
N HIS A 16 15.02 7.71 -20.60
CA HIS A 16 13.67 8.15 -20.26
C HIS A 16 12.92 8.48 -21.57
N THR A 17 12.27 7.49 -22.18
CA THR A 17 11.19 7.76 -23.13
C THR A 17 9.99 8.36 -22.38
N SER A 18 10.07 9.69 -22.20
CA SER A 18 8.98 10.66 -22.32
C SER A 18 7.62 10.35 -21.68
N ILE A 19 7.56 10.17 -20.36
CA ILE A 19 6.34 10.46 -19.60
C ILE A 19 6.43 11.90 -19.10
N THR A 20 5.87 12.83 -19.86
CA THR A 20 5.76 14.25 -19.49
C THR A 20 4.61 14.44 -18.49
N LEU A 21 4.71 15.37 -17.52
CA LEU A 21 3.59 15.79 -16.62
C LEU A 21 2.19 15.86 -17.30
N PRO A 22 2.05 16.29 -18.58
CA PRO A 22 0.81 16.20 -19.34
C PRO A 22 0.13 14.81 -19.40
N GLN A 23 0.87 13.70 -19.33
CA GLN A 23 0.30 12.34 -19.31
C GLN A 23 -0.25 11.97 -17.92
N ILE A 24 0.31 12.55 -16.86
CA ILE A 24 -0.24 12.44 -15.50
C ILE A 24 -1.57 13.18 -15.41
N LYS A 25 -1.65 14.34 -16.07
CA LYS A 25 -2.93 15.04 -16.34
C LYS A 25 -3.72 14.33 -17.45
N ASN A 26 -4.07 13.06 -17.26
CA ASN A 26 -5.06 12.43 -18.12
C ASN A 26 -6.36 13.26 -17.99
N LYS A 27 -6.74 13.96 -19.07
CA LYS A 27 -7.91 14.85 -19.10
C LYS A 27 -9.18 14.10 -18.67
N ASN A 28 -9.22 12.78 -18.89
CA ASN A 28 -10.32 11.93 -18.45
C ASN A 28 -10.38 11.84 -16.92
N ASN A 29 -9.28 11.57 -16.22
CA ASN A 29 -9.23 11.43 -14.76
C ASN A 29 -9.57 12.75 -14.07
N LEU A 30 -9.01 13.85 -14.58
CA LEU A 30 -9.35 15.19 -14.09
C LEU A 30 -10.84 15.47 -14.32
N SER A 31 -11.39 15.17 -15.49
CA SER A 31 -12.83 15.36 -15.75
C SER A 31 -13.73 14.50 -14.87
N ILE A 32 -13.32 13.26 -14.56
CA ILE A 32 -14.05 12.35 -13.67
C ILE A 32 -14.13 12.94 -12.26
N VAL A 33 -12.99 13.35 -11.70
CA VAL A 33 -12.95 13.96 -10.36
C VAL A 33 -13.71 15.29 -10.34
N GLN A 34 -13.58 16.09 -11.40
CA GLN A 34 -14.21 17.42 -11.52
C GLN A 34 -15.74 17.35 -11.67
N ASN A 35 -16.26 16.33 -12.36
CA ASN A 35 -17.69 16.13 -12.58
C ASN A 35 -18.40 15.42 -11.40
N MET A 36 -17.65 14.90 -10.43
CA MET A 36 -18.18 14.09 -9.34
C MET A 36 -18.26 14.81 -7.98
N LYS A 37 -18.04 16.14 -7.94
CA LYS A 37 -18.14 16.96 -6.72
C LYS A 37 -19.42 16.58 -5.95
N ASP A 38 -19.24 16.06 -4.72
CA ASP A 38 -20.29 15.65 -3.79
C ASP A 38 -21.12 14.39 -4.13
N THR A 39 -20.66 13.53 -5.05
CA THR A 39 -21.31 12.24 -5.33
C THR A 39 -20.84 11.12 -4.38
N MET A 40 -21.66 10.06 -4.22
CA MET A 40 -21.28 8.85 -3.48
C MET A 40 -19.99 8.20 -4.02
N ASN A 41 -19.71 8.37 -5.32
CA ASN A 41 -18.50 7.84 -5.96
C ASN A 41 -17.26 8.65 -5.60
N PHE A 42 -17.37 9.98 -5.50
CA PHE A 42 -16.24 10.82 -5.06
C PHE A 42 -15.72 10.40 -3.69
N LYS A 43 -16.60 10.20 -2.71
CA LYS A 43 -16.19 9.75 -1.35
C LYS A 43 -15.53 8.38 -1.36
N LYS A 44 -15.93 7.49 -2.28
CA LYS A 44 -15.29 6.17 -2.43
C LYS A 44 -13.89 6.32 -3.04
N PHE A 45 -13.70 7.26 -3.95
CA PHE A 45 -12.39 7.54 -4.55
C PHE A 45 -11.47 8.24 -3.56
N GLU A 46 -11.95 9.24 -2.80
CA GLU A 46 -11.23 9.86 -1.68
C GLU A 46 -10.76 8.77 -0.70
N PHE A 47 -11.67 7.89 -0.28
CA PHE A 47 -11.38 6.82 0.67
C PHE A 47 -10.37 5.78 0.16
N LEU A 48 -10.45 5.39 -1.12
CA LEU A 48 -9.44 4.51 -1.74
C LEU A 48 -8.09 5.25 -1.89
N GLY A 49 -8.19 6.52 -2.27
CA GLY A 49 -7.09 7.44 -2.50
C GLY A 49 -6.23 7.66 -1.27
N ASP A 50 -6.83 7.99 -0.13
CA ASP A 50 -6.17 8.09 1.19
C ASP A 50 -5.25 6.88 1.43
N ALA A 51 -5.80 5.68 1.34
CA ALA A 51 -5.04 4.46 1.56
C ALA A 51 -3.97 4.21 0.49
N TYR A 52 -4.20 4.63 -0.76
CA TYR A 52 -3.25 4.46 -1.86
C TYR A 52 -2.08 5.44 -1.77
N VAL A 53 -2.35 6.70 -1.44
CA VAL A 53 -1.36 7.75 -1.21
C VAL A 53 -0.44 7.36 -0.06
N ASP A 54 -1.01 6.91 1.07
CA ASP A 54 -0.24 6.39 2.21
C ASP A 54 0.72 5.26 1.79
N PHE A 55 0.23 4.35 0.94
CA PHE A 55 1.01 3.22 0.45
C PHE A 55 2.14 3.65 -0.49
N ILE A 56 1.87 4.48 -1.48
CA ILE A 56 2.90 4.97 -2.43
C ILE A 56 3.98 5.77 -1.70
N VAL A 57 3.57 6.68 -0.81
CA VAL A 57 4.51 7.47 0.00
C VAL A 57 5.37 6.56 0.86
N SER A 58 4.79 5.53 1.48
CA SER A 58 5.57 4.56 2.26
C SER A 58 6.64 3.86 1.43
N VAL A 59 6.28 3.41 0.21
CA VAL A 59 7.22 2.73 -0.70
C VAL A 59 8.34 3.67 -1.14
N PHE A 60 7.98 4.90 -1.53
CA PHE A 60 8.94 5.92 -1.91
C PHE A 60 9.92 6.26 -0.77
N LEU A 61 9.42 6.51 0.44
CA LEU A 61 10.25 6.88 1.59
C LEU A 61 11.18 5.75 2.04
N TYR A 62 10.67 4.51 2.09
CA TYR A 62 11.50 3.36 2.45
C TYR A 62 12.66 3.16 1.48
N ASP A 63 12.43 3.39 0.18
CA ASP A 63 13.46 3.22 -0.83
C ASP A 63 14.46 4.38 -0.84
N LYS A 64 13.96 5.62 -0.80
CA LYS A 64 14.76 6.85 -0.83
C LYS A 64 15.63 7.02 0.41
N TYR A 65 15.13 6.64 1.58
CA TYR A 65 15.79 6.86 2.87
C TYR A 65 16.16 5.52 3.55
N PRO A 66 17.21 4.82 3.07
CA PRO A 66 17.61 3.50 3.58
C PRO A 66 18.08 3.52 5.04
N SER A 67 18.62 4.66 5.51
CA SER A 67 19.18 4.83 6.86
C SER A 67 18.13 5.23 7.91
N LEU A 68 16.92 5.62 7.51
CA LEU A 68 15.90 6.07 8.44
C LEU A 68 15.24 4.89 9.17
N THR A 69 15.03 5.06 10.47
CA THR A 69 14.32 4.09 11.30
C THR A 69 12.84 4.08 10.95
N LYS A 70 12.11 3.03 11.39
CA LYS A 70 10.65 2.96 11.27
C LYS A 70 9.97 4.23 11.79
N ARG A 71 10.43 4.75 12.94
CA ARG A 71 9.85 5.93 13.56
C ARG A 71 10.02 7.16 12.67
N ASP A 72 11.24 7.39 12.19
CA ASP A 72 11.54 8.53 11.30
C ASP A 72 10.74 8.45 9.99
N LEU A 73 10.59 7.25 9.43
CA LEU A 73 9.77 7.01 8.24
C LEU A 73 8.29 7.32 8.48
N VAL A 74 7.74 6.93 9.63
CA VAL A 74 6.35 7.24 10.01
C VAL A 74 6.16 8.76 10.17
N ASP A 75 7.07 9.42 10.90
CA ASP A 75 6.98 10.86 11.13
C ASP A 75 7.04 11.64 9.81
N LEU A 76 7.94 11.24 8.91
CA LEU A 76 8.06 11.83 7.58
C LEU A 76 6.83 11.55 6.69
N ALA A 77 6.30 10.33 6.73
CA ALA A 77 5.08 9.99 6.00
C ALA A 77 3.91 10.85 6.46
N CYS A 78 3.70 10.99 7.78
CA CYS A 78 2.63 11.82 8.34
C CYS A 78 2.76 13.31 7.97
N ASP A 79 3.98 13.84 7.89
CA ASP A 79 4.21 15.20 7.42
C ASP A 79 3.81 15.34 5.94
N ILE A 80 4.32 14.47 5.07
CA ILE A 80 4.07 14.51 3.62
C ILE A 80 2.58 14.31 3.30
N THR A 81 1.91 13.35 3.95
CA THR A 81 0.49 13.06 3.72
C THR A 81 -0.45 13.95 4.53
N SER A 82 0.06 15.00 5.19
CA SER A 82 -0.80 15.96 5.88
C SER A 82 -1.70 16.70 4.89
N ASN A 83 -2.95 16.99 5.30
CA ASN A 83 -3.92 17.72 4.47
C ASN A 83 -3.36 19.05 3.91
N LYS A 84 -2.47 19.71 4.67
CA LYS A 84 -1.80 20.93 4.23
C LYS A 84 -0.89 20.67 3.03
N ASN A 85 -0.05 19.64 3.11
CA ASN A 85 0.89 19.29 2.06
C ASN A 85 0.19 18.72 0.83
N LEU A 86 -0.76 17.80 1.01
CA LEU A 86 -1.60 17.28 -0.08
C LEU A 86 -2.40 18.40 -0.76
N GLY A 87 -2.95 19.33 0.02
CA GLY A 87 -3.65 20.50 -0.51
C GLY A 87 -2.75 21.44 -1.32
N LYS A 88 -1.51 21.66 -0.86
CA LYS A 88 -0.49 22.41 -1.62
C LYS A 88 -0.15 21.70 -2.93
N MET A 89 0.14 20.40 -2.88
CA MET A 89 0.45 19.61 -4.09
C MET A 89 -0.71 19.63 -5.10
N CYS A 90 -1.96 19.58 -4.61
CA CYS A 90 -3.15 19.70 -5.45
C CYS A 90 -3.18 21.01 -6.25
N LEU A 91 -2.84 22.13 -5.61
CA LEU A 91 -2.79 23.46 -6.21
C LEU A 91 -1.59 23.62 -7.16
N ASP A 92 -0.39 23.25 -6.71
CA ASP A 92 0.85 23.38 -7.47
C ASP A 92 0.80 22.59 -8.79
N HIS A 93 0.14 21.43 -8.76
CA HIS A 93 -0.06 20.60 -9.96
C HIS A 93 -1.36 20.89 -10.71
N GLN A 94 -2.14 21.89 -10.29
CA GLN A 94 -3.39 22.33 -10.93
C GLN A 94 -4.38 21.17 -11.16
N LEU A 95 -4.62 20.36 -10.12
CA LEU A 95 -5.59 19.27 -10.18
C LEU A 95 -7.05 19.78 -10.10
N THR A 96 -7.26 21.05 -9.71
CA THR A 96 -8.57 21.74 -9.64
C THR A 96 -8.73 22.80 -10.73
N GLN A 97 -9.95 22.96 -11.29
CA GLN A 97 -10.29 24.12 -12.13
C GLN A 97 -10.59 25.38 -11.31
N PHE A 98 -10.26 26.54 -11.86
CA PHE A 98 -10.20 27.84 -11.21
C PHE A 98 -11.56 28.50 -10.91
N ASP A 99 -12.67 28.04 -11.51
CA ASP A 99 -13.92 28.82 -11.53
C ASP A 99 -14.73 28.82 -10.22
N SER A 100 -14.26 28.12 -9.18
CA SER A 100 -14.80 28.20 -7.81
C SER A 100 -13.81 27.61 -6.80
N ALA A 101 -12.59 28.13 -6.79
CA ALA A 101 -11.54 27.69 -5.88
C ALA A 101 -12.00 27.84 -4.41
N PHE A 102 -11.88 26.76 -3.63
CA PHE A 102 -12.10 26.80 -2.19
C PHE A 102 -11.08 27.76 -1.53
N PRO A 103 -11.32 28.25 -0.31
CA PRO A 103 -10.31 29.03 0.40
C PRO A 103 -8.97 28.28 0.47
N ILE A 104 -7.87 28.99 0.25
CA ILE A 104 -6.51 28.43 0.38
C ILE A 104 -6.38 27.76 1.75
N GLY A 105 -5.87 26.53 1.77
CA GLY A 105 -5.78 25.71 2.99
C GLY A 105 -7.04 24.90 3.33
N SER A 106 -8.08 24.93 2.48
CA SER A 106 -9.24 24.05 2.64
C SER A 106 -8.85 22.56 2.56
N LYS A 107 -9.39 21.74 3.48
CA LYS A 107 -9.25 20.27 3.43
C LYS A 107 -9.67 19.68 2.08
N LYS A 108 -10.61 20.34 1.39
CA LYS A 108 -11.12 19.87 0.08
C LYS A 108 -10.03 19.73 -0.97
N TYR A 109 -8.93 20.49 -0.91
CA TYR A 109 -7.81 20.30 -1.83
C TYR A 109 -7.09 18.97 -1.59
N ALA A 110 -6.93 18.55 -0.33
CA ALA A 110 -6.41 17.25 0.01
C ALA A 110 -7.37 16.13 -0.43
N ASP A 111 -8.67 16.28 -0.16
CA ASP A 111 -9.68 15.30 -0.56
C ASP A 111 -9.70 15.10 -2.09
N ILE A 112 -9.53 16.17 -2.86
CA ILE A 112 -9.43 16.11 -4.33
C ILE A 112 -8.15 15.41 -4.76
N PHE A 113 -7.03 15.68 -4.10
CA PHE A 113 -5.76 15.02 -4.38
C PHE A 113 -5.86 13.52 -4.15
N GLU A 114 -6.40 13.11 -2.99
CA GLU A 114 -6.67 11.71 -2.67
C GLU A 114 -7.62 11.09 -3.69
N ALA A 115 -8.76 11.72 -3.97
CA ALA A 115 -9.72 11.22 -4.94
C ALA A 115 -9.12 11.03 -6.34
N TYR A 116 -8.25 11.94 -6.78
CA TYR A 116 -7.51 11.80 -8.03
C TYR A 116 -6.64 10.53 -8.04
N PHE A 117 -5.88 10.28 -6.97
CA PHE A 117 -5.10 9.04 -6.85
C PHE A 117 -5.98 7.79 -6.68
N GLY A 118 -7.15 7.92 -6.08
CA GLY A 118 -8.17 6.87 -6.04
C GLY A 118 -8.69 6.49 -7.43
N VAL A 119 -8.88 7.47 -8.31
CA VAL A 119 -9.25 7.25 -9.72
C VAL A 119 -8.10 6.59 -10.49
N VAL A 120 -6.86 7.06 -10.32
CA VAL A 120 -5.67 6.43 -10.92
C VAL A 120 -5.55 4.97 -10.48
N ALA A 121 -5.76 4.68 -9.20
CA ALA A 121 -5.80 3.31 -8.70
C ALA A 121 -6.94 2.51 -9.36
N LEU A 122 -8.14 3.05 -9.51
CA LEU A 122 -9.25 2.36 -10.17
C LEU A 122 -9.00 2.05 -11.64
N GLU A 123 -8.57 3.04 -12.42
CA GLU A 123 -8.37 2.91 -13.87
C GLU A 123 -7.25 1.92 -14.23
N SER A 124 -6.30 1.72 -13.34
CA SER A 124 -5.21 0.77 -13.49
C SER A 124 -5.59 -0.71 -13.39
N GLY A 125 -6.85 -1.01 -13.09
CA GLY A 125 -7.31 -2.36 -12.75
C GLY A 125 -7.01 -2.75 -11.29
N ILE A 126 -6.51 -1.83 -10.45
CA ILE A 126 -6.40 -2.08 -9.01
C ILE A 126 -7.79 -2.17 -8.37
N CYS A 127 -8.87 -1.67 -8.97
CA CYS A 127 -10.24 -1.95 -8.51
C CYS A 127 -11.16 -2.25 -9.71
N THR A 128 -12.03 -3.25 -9.60
CA THR A 128 -12.81 -3.78 -10.73
C THR A 128 -14.17 -3.11 -10.93
N HIS A 129 -14.42 -1.98 -10.26
CA HIS A 129 -15.77 -1.43 -10.16
C HIS A 129 -16.31 -0.77 -11.45
N TYR A 130 -15.42 -0.31 -12.34
CA TYR A 130 -15.79 0.31 -13.61
C TYR A 130 -15.31 -0.53 -14.80
N LYS A 131 -16.25 -0.90 -15.68
CA LYS A 131 -15.99 -1.75 -16.85
C LYS A 131 -14.97 -1.10 -17.80
N SER A 132 -14.00 -1.93 -18.22
CA SER A 132 -13.08 -1.74 -19.34
C SER A 132 -12.05 -0.63 -19.21
N PHE A 133 -10.94 -0.91 -18.51
CA PHE A 133 -9.67 -0.21 -18.72
C PHE A 133 -8.52 -1.23 -18.84
N LYS A 134 -7.54 -0.90 -19.69
CA LYS A 134 -6.44 -1.79 -20.11
C LYS A 134 -5.64 -2.28 -18.92
N ASP A 135 -5.19 -3.54 -18.97
CA ASP A 135 -4.21 -4.12 -18.05
C ASP A 135 -2.89 -3.34 -18.10
N SER A 136 -2.75 -2.29 -17.30
CA SER A 136 -1.44 -1.75 -16.96
C SER A 136 -1.36 -1.22 -15.54
N LEU A 137 -1.68 -2.10 -14.59
CA LEU A 137 -1.32 -2.02 -13.17
C LEU A 137 0.09 -1.40 -12.97
N TRP A 138 1.05 -1.87 -13.77
CA TRP A 138 2.42 -1.40 -13.80
C TRP A 138 2.58 0.05 -14.26
N ASP A 139 1.89 0.48 -15.33
CA ASP A 139 2.04 1.85 -15.83
C ASP A 139 1.44 2.85 -14.84
N SER A 140 0.36 2.47 -14.16
CA SER A 140 -0.28 3.34 -13.17
C SER A 140 0.52 3.42 -11.87
N TRP A 141 1.14 2.31 -11.46
CA TRP A 141 2.14 2.29 -10.40
C TRP A 141 3.30 3.24 -10.74
N LYS A 142 3.87 3.12 -11.94
CA LYS A 142 4.94 4.01 -12.44
C LYS A 142 4.50 5.47 -12.47
N LEU A 143 3.31 5.75 -12.97
CA LEU A 143 2.78 7.11 -13.07
C LEU A 143 2.65 7.74 -11.67
N SER A 144 2.10 6.99 -10.73
CA SER A 144 1.85 7.47 -9.38
C SER A 144 3.16 7.70 -8.62
N THR A 145 4.08 6.74 -8.67
CA THR A 145 5.41 6.86 -8.03
C THR A 145 6.21 8.02 -8.60
N TYR A 146 6.24 8.19 -9.92
CA TYR A 146 6.92 9.30 -10.58
C TYR A 146 6.29 10.66 -10.23
N PHE A 147 4.95 10.74 -10.17
CA PHE A 147 4.30 11.97 -9.72
C PHE A 147 4.71 12.32 -8.29
N PHE A 148 4.69 11.36 -7.37
CA PHE A 148 5.04 11.59 -5.97
C PHE A 148 6.51 12.01 -5.82
N GLU A 149 7.42 11.44 -6.60
CA GLU A 149 8.82 11.86 -6.61
C GLU A 149 8.94 13.36 -6.95
N ILE A 150 8.24 13.83 -7.97
CA ILE A 150 8.23 15.25 -8.37
C ILE A 150 7.52 16.11 -7.31
N ALA A 151 6.31 15.72 -6.91
CA ALA A 151 5.45 16.51 -6.04
C ALA A 151 6.04 16.68 -4.64
N CYS A 152 6.72 15.66 -4.11
CA CYS A 152 7.34 15.70 -2.79
C CYS A 152 8.71 16.36 -2.78
N THR A 153 9.34 16.64 -3.94
CA THR A 153 10.71 17.15 -4.00
C THR A 153 10.89 18.42 -3.16
N GLU A 154 9.94 19.36 -3.20
CA GLU A 154 10.02 20.58 -2.40
C GLU A 154 9.94 20.34 -0.89
N ASN A 155 9.01 19.48 -0.47
CA ASN A 155 8.77 19.16 0.93
C ASN A 155 9.95 18.38 1.55
N LEU A 156 10.67 17.65 0.71
CA LEU A 156 11.81 16.83 1.10
C LEU A 156 13.15 17.58 1.11
N LYS A 157 13.24 18.81 0.57
CA LYS A 157 14.51 19.57 0.50
C LYS A 157 15.23 19.66 1.85
N SER A 158 14.51 19.90 2.94
CA SER A 158 15.07 19.99 4.29
C SER A 158 15.56 18.64 4.82
N TYR A 159 14.87 17.56 4.49
CA TYR A 159 15.25 16.18 4.85
C TYR A 159 16.43 15.71 4.01
N ASP A 160 16.43 15.98 2.71
CA ASP A 160 17.53 15.65 1.79
C ASP A 160 18.82 16.38 2.19
N LEU A 161 18.74 17.62 2.69
CA LEU A 161 19.90 18.32 3.24
C LEU A 161 20.44 17.63 4.50
N ARG A 162 19.55 17.26 5.43
CA ARG A 162 19.92 16.55 6.68
C ARG A 162 20.50 15.17 6.40
N GLU A 163 19.90 14.44 5.47
CA GLU A 163 20.39 13.13 5.02
C GLU A 163 21.73 13.30 4.31
N ASN A 164 21.90 14.24 3.39
CA ASN A 164 23.19 14.48 2.74
C ASN A 164 24.31 14.83 3.74
N THR A 165 24.00 15.53 4.84
CA THR A 165 24.97 15.72 5.93
C THR A 165 25.28 14.41 6.68
N ARG A 166 24.29 13.53 6.91
CA ARG A 166 24.52 12.17 7.47
C ARG A 166 25.28 11.28 6.50
N SER A 167 24.95 11.29 5.22
CA SER A 167 25.61 10.54 4.14
C SER A 167 27.03 11.05 3.82
N ARG A 168 27.42 12.24 4.27
CA ARG A 168 28.83 12.69 4.26
C ARG A 168 29.61 12.19 5.47
N VAL A 169 28.91 11.77 6.52
CA VAL A 169 29.43 11.12 7.73
C VAL A 169 28.87 9.69 7.75
N ILE A 170 29.19 8.90 6.73
CA ILE A 170 28.68 7.52 6.63
C ILE A 170 29.22 6.73 7.82
N SER A 171 28.35 6.37 8.76
CA SER A 171 28.69 5.41 9.79
C SER A 171 28.83 4.02 9.17
N ASP A 172 29.66 3.14 9.74
CA ASP A 172 29.79 1.76 9.23
C ASP A 172 28.43 1.04 9.20
N THR A 173 27.53 1.41 10.11
CA THR A 173 26.13 0.95 10.17
C THR A 173 25.32 1.31 8.92
N ASP A 174 25.42 2.54 8.42
CA ASP A 174 24.68 2.99 7.22
C ASP A 174 25.16 2.27 5.95
N ARG A 175 26.47 2.04 5.84
CA ARG A 175 27.08 1.31 4.71
C ARG A 175 26.68 -0.16 4.72
N TYR A 176 26.57 -0.76 5.89
CA TYR A 176 26.14 -2.14 6.06
C TYR A 176 24.63 -2.31 5.86
N ILE A 177 23.76 -1.40 6.33
CA ILE A 177 22.31 -1.43 6.05
C ILE A 177 22.05 -1.44 4.53
N MET A 178 22.82 -0.69 3.74
CA MET A 178 22.74 -0.74 2.28
C MET A 178 23.19 -2.09 1.70
N GLN A 179 24.21 -2.74 2.28
CA GLN A 179 24.63 -4.09 1.90
C GLN A 179 23.59 -5.15 2.30
N VAL A 180 23.01 -5.05 3.50
CA VAL A 180 21.93 -5.91 3.98
C VAL A 180 20.70 -5.74 3.10
N LYS A 181 20.29 -4.52 2.71
CA LYS A 181 19.18 -4.31 1.75
C LYS A 181 19.40 -5.05 0.42
N ASN A 182 20.65 -5.14 -0.04
CA ASN A 182 21.00 -5.88 -1.25
C ASN A 182 21.08 -7.40 -1.02
N ASN A 183 21.50 -7.86 0.16
CA ASN A 183 21.65 -9.28 0.51
C ASN A 183 20.36 -9.92 1.06
N SER A 184 19.51 -9.18 1.75
CA SER A 184 18.27 -9.62 2.42
C SER A 184 17.15 -9.98 1.44
N ARG A 185 17.23 -9.47 0.20
CA ARG A 185 16.41 -9.97 -0.92
C ARG A 185 16.67 -11.46 -1.23
N HIS A 186 17.79 -12.02 -0.76
CA HIS A 186 18.19 -13.41 -1.05
C HIS A 186 18.14 -14.35 0.18
N ASP A 187 18.09 -13.84 1.42
CA ASP A 187 18.09 -14.65 2.64
C ASP A 187 16.97 -14.26 3.62
N LEU A 188 15.76 -14.62 3.23
CA LEU A 188 14.50 -14.33 3.94
C LEU A 188 14.43 -15.08 5.29
N GLU A 189 14.96 -16.31 5.36
CA GLU A 189 14.97 -17.10 6.59
C GLU A 189 15.88 -16.49 7.66
N SER A 190 17.08 -16.01 7.31
CA SER A 190 17.96 -15.40 8.31
C SER A 190 17.51 -14.03 8.78
N LEU A 191 16.70 -13.32 7.98
CA LEU A 191 16.09 -12.06 8.39
C LEU A 191 15.00 -12.32 9.43
N PHE A 192 14.00 -13.14 9.13
CA PHE A 192 12.86 -13.36 10.05
C PHE A 192 13.20 -14.22 11.26
N ASN A 193 14.32 -14.97 11.22
CA ASN A 193 14.84 -15.75 12.35
C ASN A 193 16.04 -15.09 13.04
N ALA A 194 16.30 -13.80 12.79
CA ALA A 194 17.32 -13.06 13.51
C ALA A 194 17.11 -13.12 15.04
N ASP A 195 18.21 -13.22 15.78
CA ASP A 195 18.19 -13.05 17.23
C ASP A 195 17.82 -11.59 17.55
N SER A 196 17.10 -11.39 18.65
CA SER A 196 16.80 -10.09 19.26
C SER A 196 18.03 -9.19 19.48
N ASN A 197 19.22 -9.78 19.63
CA ASN A 197 20.48 -9.05 19.77
C ASN A 197 21.04 -8.55 18.43
N ASP A 198 20.52 -9.03 17.30
CA ASP A 198 20.83 -8.51 15.97
C ASP A 198 20.00 -7.24 15.73
N PHE A 199 20.48 -6.14 16.29
CA PHE A 199 19.82 -4.84 16.21
C PHE A 199 19.57 -4.40 14.76
N GLU A 200 20.45 -4.77 13.83
CA GLU A 200 20.37 -4.35 12.43
C GLU A 200 19.23 -5.05 11.69
N LYS A 201 19.15 -6.39 11.80
CA LYS A 201 18.00 -7.13 11.25
C LYS A 201 16.70 -6.72 11.92
N THR A 202 16.75 -6.41 13.22
CA THR A 202 15.60 -5.91 13.95
C THR A 202 15.11 -4.57 13.39
N ILE A 203 16.02 -3.62 13.15
CA ILE A 203 15.70 -2.33 12.52
C ILE A 203 15.11 -2.55 11.12
N GLU A 204 15.71 -3.41 10.30
CA GLU A 204 15.21 -3.66 8.94
C GLU A 204 13.82 -4.29 8.95
N ILE A 205 13.57 -5.26 9.83
CA ILE A 205 12.25 -5.85 10.03
C ILE A 205 11.23 -4.78 10.45
N GLU A 206 11.59 -3.85 11.33
CA GLU A 206 10.71 -2.73 11.70
C GLU A 206 10.42 -1.79 10.51
N ARG A 207 11.40 -1.52 9.65
CA ARG A 207 11.21 -0.75 8.42
C ARG A 207 10.30 -1.47 7.43
N LEU A 208 10.44 -2.79 7.28
CA LEU A 208 9.50 -3.61 6.51
C LEU A 208 8.09 -3.59 7.12
N GLN A 209 7.97 -3.57 8.45
CA GLN A 209 6.67 -3.43 9.10
C GLN A 209 5.98 -2.11 8.72
N PHE A 210 6.72 -1.01 8.57
CA PHE A 210 6.19 0.26 8.08
C PHE A 210 5.56 0.10 6.69
N LEU A 211 6.30 -0.47 5.73
CA LEU A 211 5.80 -0.74 4.39
C LEU A 211 4.56 -1.64 4.37
N GLY A 212 4.61 -2.77 5.06
CA GLY A 212 3.49 -3.69 5.01
C GLY A 212 2.27 -3.24 5.80
N THR A 213 2.43 -2.28 6.72
CA THR A 213 1.29 -1.65 7.39
C THR A 213 0.45 -0.83 6.40
N SER A 214 1.09 0.00 5.57
CA SER A 214 0.38 0.77 4.53
C SER A 214 -0.10 -0.12 3.39
N ALA A 215 0.68 -1.13 2.99
CA ALA A 215 0.25 -2.12 1.99
C ALA A 215 -1.01 -2.88 2.44
N LEU A 216 -1.04 -3.36 3.69
CA LEU A 216 -2.20 -4.03 4.25
C LEU A 216 -3.41 -3.10 4.29
N ARG A 217 -3.24 -1.84 4.74
CA ARG A 217 -4.34 -0.85 4.77
C ARG A 217 -4.92 -0.62 3.38
N PHE A 218 -4.05 -0.43 2.38
CA PHE A 218 -4.46 -0.18 1.00
C PHE A 218 -5.19 -1.39 0.38
N LEU A 219 -4.55 -2.55 0.36
CA LEU A 219 -5.11 -3.76 -0.26
C LEU A 219 -6.42 -4.17 0.43
N PHE A 220 -6.50 -4.05 1.76
CA PHE A 220 -7.72 -4.38 2.49
C PHE A 220 -8.84 -3.38 2.17
N THR A 221 -8.51 -2.08 2.09
CA THR A 221 -9.46 -1.03 1.64
C THR A 221 -9.99 -1.32 0.23
N LYS A 222 -9.11 -1.69 -0.70
CA LYS A 222 -9.46 -2.14 -2.06
C LYS A 222 -10.46 -3.30 -2.01
N VAL A 223 -10.17 -4.36 -1.25
CA VAL A 223 -11.02 -5.56 -1.18
C VAL A 223 -12.41 -5.21 -0.65
N PHE A 224 -12.48 -4.36 0.38
CA PHE A 224 -13.74 -3.88 0.92
C PHE A 224 -14.57 -3.08 -0.11
N ILE A 225 -13.96 -2.13 -0.80
CA ILE A 225 -14.65 -1.32 -1.83
C ILE A 225 -15.17 -2.21 -2.97
N ASN A 226 -14.37 -3.18 -3.41
CA ASN A 226 -14.76 -4.10 -4.49
C ASN A 226 -15.92 -5.02 -4.10
N ASN A 227 -16.01 -5.44 -2.83
CA ASN A 227 -17.04 -6.38 -2.38
C ASN A 227 -18.29 -5.69 -1.80
N MET A 228 -18.20 -4.45 -1.32
CA MET A 228 -19.28 -3.73 -0.62
C MET A 228 -19.84 -2.57 -1.43
N THR A 229 -20.22 -2.84 -2.67
CA THR A 229 -20.54 -1.81 -3.67
C THR A 229 -21.75 -0.95 -3.31
N THR A 230 -22.71 -1.49 -2.56
CA THR A 230 -23.96 -0.81 -2.16
C THR A 230 -23.84 -0.06 -0.83
N TYR A 231 -22.74 -0.22 -0.09
CA TYR A 231 -22.59 0.38 1.24
C TYR A 231 -22.04 1.80 1.16
N ASP A 232 -22.43 2.63 2.14
CA ASP A 232 -21.82 3.95 2.35
C ASP A 232 -20.37 3.82 2.82
N VAL A 233 -19.54 4.77 2.41
CA VAL A 233 -18.10 4.82 2.70
C VAL A 233 -17.82 4.78 4.20
N LYS A 234 -18.62 5.48 5.02
CA LYS A 234 -18.46 5.46 6.47
C LYS A 234 -18.61 4.05 7.04
N LYS A 235 -19.55 3.27 6.50
CA LYS A 235 -19.78 1.90 6.94
C LYS A 235 -18.65 0.98 6.50
N ILE A 236 -18.19 1.14 5.26
CA ILE A 236 -17.04 0.41 4.72
C ILE A 236 -15.80 0.68 5.57
N ALA A 237 -15.48 1.95 5.84
CA ALA A 237 -14.38 2.38 6.70
C ALA A 237 -14.46 1.75 8.10
N GLN A 238 -15.62 1.83 8.76
CA GLN A 238 -15.82 1.22 10.07
C GLN A 238 -15.56 -0.30 10.06
N MET A 239 -16.01 -1.02 9.03
CA MET A 239 -15.81 -2.46 8.93
C MET A 239 -14.35 -2.82 8.64
N ARG A 240 -13.73 -2.07 7.72
CA ARG A 240 -12.31 -2.17 7.36
C ARG A 240 -11.42 -1.94 8.58
N ASP A 241 -11.66 -0.89 9.36
CA ASP A 241 -10.89 -0.58 10.59
C ASP A 241 -11.05 -1.67 11.66
N ASN A 242 -12.27 -2.20 11.83
CA ASN A 242 -12.50 -3.33 12.73
C ASN A 242 -11.79 -4.60 12.29
N GLY A 243 -11.66 -4.83 10.97
CA GLY A 243 -10.91 -5.96 10.43
C GLY A 243 -9.38 -5.80 10.56
N LEU A 244 -8.89 -4.56 10.61
CA LEU A 244 -7.46 -4.24 10.75
C LEU A 244 -6.97 -4.16 12.20
N LYS A 245 -7.84 -4.33 13.20
CA LYS A 245 -7.43 -4.40 14.61
C LYS A 245 -6.40 -5.50 14.83
N GLU A 246 -5.43 -5.26 15.70
CA GLU A 246 -4.27 -6.14 15.86
C GLU A 246 -4.64 -7.57 16.24
N ASP A 247 -5.57 -7.74 17.17
CA ASP A 247 -6.09 -9.04 17.61
C ASP A 247 -6.82 -9.76 16.47
N VAL A 248 -7.59 -9.02 15.67
CA VAL A 248 -8.33 -9.58 14.54
C VAL A 248 -7.37 -10.07 13.47
N VAL A 249 -6.42 -9.23 13.04
CA VAL A 249 -5.41 -9.60 12.03
C VAL A 249 -4.59 -10.78 12.50
N THR A 250 -4.15 -10.78 13.76
CA THR A 250 -3.38 -11.89 14.36
C THR A 250 -4.16 -13.20 14.30
N ASN A 251 -5.43 -13.20 14.75
CA ASN A 251 -6.27 -14.39 14.75
C ASN A 251 -6.56 -14.92 13.34
N GLN A 252 -6.75 -14.04 12.35
CA GLN A 252 -7.01 -14.49 10.99
C GLN A 252 -5.73 -15.00 10.31
N ALA A 253 -4.59 -14.35 10.54
CA ALA A 253 -3.30 -14.80 10.02
C ALA A 253 -2.86 -16.14 10.60
N LEU A 254 -3.17 -16.41 11.88
CA LEU A 254 -2.93 -17.71 12.50
C LEU A 254 -3.62 -18.87 11.77
N LYS A 255 -4.87 -18.69 11.33
CA LYS A 255 -5.58 -19.69 10.52
C LYS A 255 -4.92 -19.92 9.17
N MET A 256 -4.33 -18.88 8.58
CA MET A 256 -3.59 -19.01 7.33
C MET A 256 -2.31 -19.85 7.49
N LEU A 257 -1.73 -19.87 8.70
CA LEU A 257 -0.62 -20.77 9.04
C LEU A 257 -1.05 -22.22 9.27
N GLU A 258 -2.34 -22.52 9.25
CA GLU A 258 -2.87 -23.89 9.32
C GLU A 258 -3.15 -24.46 7.92
N THR A 259 -3.23 -23.58 6.90
CA THR A 259 -3.46 -23.93 5.49
C THR A 259 -2.15 -23.84 4.69
N PRO A 260 -1.73 -24.90 3.96
CA PRO A 260 -0.48 -24.90 3.20
C PRO A 260 -0.50 -24.04 1.92
N ASP A 261 -1.62 -23.36 1.63
CA ASP A 261 -1.80 -22.53 0.42
C ASP A 261 -0.82 -21.35 0.34
N PHE A 262 -0.25 -20.92 1.47
CA PHE A 262 0.77 -19.86 1.55
C PHE A 262 2.13 -20.44 1.94
N SER A 263 2.70 -21.30 1.10
CA SER A 263 3.86 -22.15 1.43
C SER A 263 5.08 -21.39 1.97
N GLN A 264 5.41 -20.21 1.45
CA GLN A 264 6.53 -19.39 1.93
C GLN A 264 6.23 -18.77 3.31
N PHE A 265 5.10 -18.07 3.45
CA PHE A 265 4.64 -17.51 4.72
C PHE A 265 4.52 -18.61 5.81
N TYR A 266 3.92 -19.75 5.44
CA TYR A 266 3.82 -20.93 6.29
C TYR A 266 5.20 -21.45 6.70
N SER A 267 6.12 -21.66 5.75
CA SER A 267 7.47 -22.17 6.03
C SER A 267 8.21 -21.30 7.06
N LEU A 268 8.18 -19.98 6.86
CA LEU A 268 8.89 -19.01 7.69
C LEU A 268 8.41 -19.00 9.13
N PHE A 269 7.09 -18.90 9.33
CA PHE A 269 6.55 -18.72 10.67
C PHE A 269 6.22 -20.03 11.38
N ASN A 270 6.01 -21.13 10.65
CA ASN A 270 5.75 -22.43 11.26
C ASN A 270 7.02 -23.11 11.79
N LYS A 271 8.18 -22.89 11.14
CA LYS A 271 9.47 -23.32 11.69
C LYS A 271 9.73 -22.66 13.04
N LYS A 272 9.52 -21.34 13.13
CA LYS A 272 9.65 -20.57 14.37
C LYS A 272 8.66 -21.03 15.45
N ARG A 273 7.40 -21.27 15.08
CA ARG A 273 6.37 -21.83 15.98
C ARG A 273 6.71 -23.22 16.52
N LYS A 274 7.39 -24.06 15.74
CA LYS A 274 7.79 -25.42 16.15
C LYS A 274 9.06 -25.43 17.01
N GLN A 275 9.95 -24.46 16.82
CA GLN A 275 11.23 -24.37 17.53
C GLN A 275 11.13 -23.69 18.89
N ASP A 276 10.20 -22.76 19.06
CA ASP A 276 10.01 -22.00 20.29
C ASP A 276 8.57 -22.15 20.82
N ILE A 277 8.43 -22.84 21.96
CA ILE A 277 7.16 -23.10 22.64
C ILE A 277 6.52 -21.79 23.14
N SER A 278 7.32 -20.75 23.38
CA SER A 278 6.84 -19.43 23.80
C SER A 278 6.42 -18.52 22.63
N PHE A 279 6.62 -18.96 21.39
CA PHE A 279 6.34 -18.16 20.21
C PHE A 279 4.85 -17.84 20.08
N GLN A 280 4.52 -16.55 20.17
CA GLN A 280 3.20 -16.03 19.87
C GLN A 280 3.23 -15.23 18.57
N PHE A 281 2.42 -15.67 17.59
CA PHE A 281 2.25 -14.91 16.37
C PHE A 281 1.57 -13.56 16.68
N LYS A 282 2.09 -12.49 16.09
CA LYS A 282 1.61 -11.11 16.22
C LYS A 282 1.30 -10.54 14.84
N SER A 283 0.38 -9.58 14.77
CA SER A 283 0.05 -8.87 13.52
C SER A 283 1.27 -8.21 12.85
N SER A 284 2.30 -7.87 13.64
CA SER A 284 3.57 -7.32 13.13
C SER A 284 4.25 -8.25 12.14
N TYR A 285 4.25 -9.58 12.36
CA TYR A 285 4.91 -10.53 11.45
C TYR A 285 4.27 -10.55 10.06
N LEU A 286 2.94 -10.48 10.01
CA LEU A 286 2.22 -10.38 8.74
C LEU A 286 2.54 -9.08 8.00
N LYS A 287 2.57 -7.96 8.74
CA LYS A 287 2.95 -6.65 8.20
C LYS A 287 4.40 -6.68 7.70
N GLN A 288 5.33 -7.27 8.45
CA GLN A 288 6.73 -7.42 8.04
C GLN A 288 6.86 -8.25 6.76
N TYR A 289 6.14 -9.37 6.65
CA TYR A 289 6.13 -10.20 5.45
C TYR A 289 5.54 -9.47 4.23
N LEU A 290 4.42 -8.77 4.40
CA LEU A 290 3.87 -7.92 3.34
C LEU A 290 4.86 -6.83 2.90
N GLY A 291 5.55 -6.20 3.84
CA GLY A 291 6.61 -5.23 3.55
C GLY A 291 7.77 -5.84 2.77
N PHE A 292 8.17 -7.07 3.11
CA PHE A 292 9.18 -7.81 2.37
C PHE A 292 8.76 -8.05 0.91
N LEU A 293 7.54 -8.53 0.68
CA LEU A 293 7.01 -8.73 -0.67
C LEU A 293 7.01 -7.41 -1.46
N VAL A 294 6.54 -6.33 -0.85
CA VAL A 294 6.52 -4.99 -1.44
C VAL A 294 7.95 -4.54 -1.80
N SER A 295 8.88 -4.51 -0.85
CA SER A 295 10.25 -4.02 -1.05
C SER A 295 11.07 -4.85 -2.07
N THR A 296 10.74 -6.13 -2.22
CA THR A 296 11.41 -7.04 -3.15
C THR A 296 10.90 -6.86 -4.58
N TYR A 297 9.57 -6.76 -4.74
CA TYR A 297 8.95 -6.88 -6.06
C TYR A 297 8.47 -5.55 -6.67
N LEU A 298 8.24 -4.50 -5.87
CA LEU A 298 7.65 -3.25 -6.34
C LEU A 298 8.63 -2.13 -6.75
N PRO A 299 9.81 -1.95 -6.11
CA PRO A 299 10.72 -0.83 -6.42
C PRO A 299 11.53 -0.94 -7.72
N LEU A 300 11.69 -2.13 -8.30
CA LEU A 300 12.66 -2.37 -9.38
C LEU A 300 12.04 -2.14 -10.77
N SER A 301 12.35 -1.04 -11.49
CA SER A 301 11.71 -0.79 -12.79
C SER A 301 12.62 -0.40 -13.98
N ILE A 302 13.84 -0.95 -14.06
CA ILE A 302 14.74 -0.71 -15.20
C ILE A 302 14.69 -1.82 -16.28
N ASN A 303 14.05 -2.98 -16.07
CA ASN A 303 14.02 -4.04 -17.10
C ASN A 303 12.69 -4.80 -17.24
N LYS A 304 12.39 -5.32 -18.44
CA LYS A 304 11.12 -6.00 -18.79
C LYS A 304 10.85 -7.25 -17.93
N TYR A 305 11.90 -7.86 -17.38
CA TYR A 305 11.85 -8.94 -16.38
C TYR A 305 11.18 -8.52 -15.06
N ASN A 306 11.22 -7.24 -14.70
CA ASN A 306 10.69 -6.76 -13.43
C ASN A 306 9.16 -6.65 -13.41
N HIS A 307 8.50 -6.53 -14.57
CA HIS A 307 7.04 -6.47 -14.62
C HIS A 307 6.42 -7.80 -14.17
N CYS A 308 6.99 -8.94 -14.58
CA CYS A 308 6.53 -10.25 -14.13
C CYS A 308 6.71 -10.42 -12.62
N MET A 309 7.89 -10.05 -12.09
CA MET A 309 8.16 -10.12 -10.64
C MET A 309 7.26 -9.20 -9.83
N PHE A 310 7.04 -7.97 -10.30
CA PHE A 310 6.06 -7.04 -9.73
C PHE A 310 4.67 -7.67 -9.68
N LYS A 311 4.20 -8.24 -10.80
CA LYS A 311 2.86 -8.85 -10.88
C LYS A 311 2.73 -10.05 -9.93
N ILE A 312 3.78 -10.87 -9.80
CA ILE A 312 3.82 -11.98 -8.86
C ILE A 312 3.70 -11.47 -7.42
N GLY A 313 4.57 -10.54 -7.00
CA GLY A 313 4.54 -9.98 -5.65
C GLY A 313 3.22 -9.29 -5.32
N TRP A 314 2.66 -8.56 -6.29
CA TRP A 314 1.36 -7.92 -6.14
C TRP A 314 0.22 -8.93 -5.94
N LEU A 315 0.17 -9.97 -6.78
CA LEU A 315 -0.85 -11.02 -6.68
C LEU A 315 -0.72 -11.82 -5.38
N GLU A 316 0.50 -12.05 -4.90
CA GLU A 316 0.73 -12.71 -3.62
C GLU A 316 0.20 -11.86 -2.45
N CYS A 317 0.52 -10.57 -2.42
CA CYS A 317 -0.04 -9.64 -1.45
C CYS A 317 -1.58 -9.62 -1.49
N GLU A 318 -2.18 -9.56 -2.69
CA GLU A 318 -3.64 -9.61 -2.85
C GLU A 318 -4.25 -10.91 -2.35
N SER A 319 -3.65 -12.05 -2.68
CA SER A 319 -4.11 -13.37 -2.25
C SER A 319 -4.15 -13.46 -0.72
N LEU A 320 -3.06 -13.03 -0.07
CA LEU A 320 -2.94 -13.01 1.38
C LEU A 320 -4.01 -12.11 2.02
N VAL A 321 -4.20 -10.91 1.50
CA VAL A 321 -5.18 -9.94 2.03
C VAL A 321 -6.63 -10.38 1.76
N ASN A 322 -6.90 -11.03 0.62
CA ASN A 322 -8.21 -11.62 0.32
C ASN A 322 -8.55 -12.77 1.27
N ALA A 323 -7.56 -13.59 1.65
CA ALA A 323 -7.76 -14.65 2.65
C ALA A 323 -8.10 -14.06 4.03
N LEU A 324 -7.38 -13.01 4.46
CA LEU A 324 -7.71 -12.28 5.70
C LEU A 324 -9.14 -11.73 5.67
N TYR A 325 -9.53 -11.09 4.56
CA TYR A 325 -10.87 -10.53 4.37
C TYR A 325 -11.95 -11.61 4.45
N THR A 326 -11.77 -12.71 3.73
CA THR A 326 -12.73 -13.82 3.69
C THR A 326 -12.92 -14.43 5.07
N SER A 327 -11.81 -14.70 5.78
CA SER A 327 -11.83 -15.24 7.14
C SER A 327 -12.47 -14.27 8.15
N TYR A 328 -12.26 -12.96 7.99
CA TYR A 328 -12.93 -11.92 8.76
C TYR A 328 -14.45 -11.91 8.53
N MET A 329 -14.88 -11.92 7.27
CA MET A 329 -16.30 -11.87 6.90
C MET A 329 -17.05 -13.13 7.33
N GLN A 330 -16.41 -14.30 7.26
CA GLN A 330 -17.00 -15.56 7.74
C GLN A 330 -17.26 -15.54 9.25
N LYS A 331 -16.26 -15.16 10.06
CA LYS A 331 -16.40 -15.04 11.52
C LYS A 331 -17.49 -14.04 11.91
N ARG A 332 -17.65 -12.98 11.12
CA ARG A 332 -18.72 -11.99 11.33
C ARG A 332 -20.10 -12.59 11.03
N LYS A 333 -20.25 -13.30 9.91
CA LYS A 333 -21.48 -14.00 9.54
C LYS A 333 -21.90 -14.99 10.64
N GLU A 334 -20.95 -15.75 11.20
CA GLU A 334 -21.21 -16.67 12.31
C GLU A 334 -21.74 -15.94 13.56
N LYS A 335 -21.11 -14.82 13.94
CA LYS A 335 -21.57 -14.00 15.09
C LYS A 335 -22.96 -13.43 14.86
N ASP A 336 -23.25 -12.96 13.65
CA ASP A 336 -24.55 -12.39 13.32
C ASP A 336 -25.65 -13.47 13.29
N ILE A 337 -25.34 -14.70 12.85
CA ILE A 337 -26.22 -15.87 12.95
C ILE A 337 -26.48 -16.26 14.41
N ILE A 338 -25.45 -16.26 15.26
CA ILE A 338 -25.61 -16.58 16.68
C ILE A 338 -26.49 -15.51 17.37
N LYS A 339 -26.31 -14.23 17.03
CA LYS A 339 -27.15 -13.15 17.53
C LYS A 339 -28.59 -13.28 17.07
N SER A 340 -28.84 -13.54 15.78
CA SER A 340 -30.19 -13.71 15.23
C SER A 340 -30.89 -15.00 15.66
N LYS A 341 -30.15 -16.04 16.08
CA LYS A 341 -30.73 -17.19 16.79
C LYS A 341 -31.16 -16.84 18.21
N ASN A 342 -30.43 -15.94 18.87
CA ASN A 342 -30.74 -15.49 20.24
C ASN A 342 -31.81 -14.39 20.28
N THR A 343 -31.97 -13.59 19.23
CA THR A 343 -33.05 -12.61 19.06
C THR A 343 -33.96 -13.11 17.94
N ARG A 344 -35.19 -13.59 18.21
CA ARG A 344 -36.15 -14.13 17.21
C ARG A 344 -36.58 -13.10 16.14
N LEU A 345 -35.67 -12.62 15.31
CA LEU A 345 -35.86 -11.71 14.20
C LEU A 345 -34.82 -12.07 13.13
N ILE A 346 -35.28 -12.77 12.09
CA ILE A 346 -34.47 -13.12 10.93
C ILE A 346 -34.65 -12.00 9.90
N ASP A 347 -33.59 -11.24 9.61
CA ASP A 347 -33.57 -10.27 8.51
C ASP A 347 -33.51 -11.02 7.16
N PRO A 348 -34.53 -10.89 6.28
CA PRO A 348 -34.63 -11.66 5.03
C PRO A 348 -33.60 -11.30 3.96
N THR A 349 -32.87 -10.19 4.10
CA THR A 349 -31.98 -9.68 3.03
C THR A 349 -30.63 -10.39 2.91
N PHE A 350 -30.28 -11.27 3.86
CA PHE A 350 -28.96 -11.92 3.93
C PHE A 350 -28.83 -13.28 3.23
N LEU A 351 -29.87 -13.78 2.55
CA LEU A 351 -29.89 -15.12 1.94
C LEU A 351 -29.39 -15.22 0.49
N PHE A 352 -28.87 -14.14 -0.11
CA PHE A 352 -28.42 -14.13 -1.50
C PHE A 352 -26.90 -14.01 -1.66
N SER A 353 -26.15 -15.06 -1.33
CA SER A 353 -24.84 -15.29 -1.96
C SER A 353 -24.47 -16.76 -2.17
N GLU A 354 -25.09 -17.71 -1.44
CA GLU A 354 -24.79 -19.15 -1.63
C GLU A 354 -25.48 -19.79 -2.86
N LYS A 355 -26.56 -19.21 -3.40
CA LYS A 355 -27.28 -19.82 -4.55
C LYS A 355 -26.65 -19.58 -5.93
N LYS A 356 -25.63 -18.71 -6.06
CA LYS A 356 -25.01 -18.42 -7.38
C LYS A 356 -23.79 -19.29 -7.71
N LEU A 357 -23.15 -19.95 -6.73
CA LEU A 357 -22.02 -20.84 -6.98
C LEU A 357 -22.46 -22.26 -7.39
N HIS A 358 -23.62 -22.73 -6.91
CA HIS A 358 -24.14 -24.06 -7.29
C HIS A 358 -24.92 -24.10 -8.61
N ARG A 359 -25.42 -22.97 -9.13
CA ARG A 359 -26.13 -22.95 -10.42
C ARG A 359 -25.22 -22.93 -11.65
N ARG A 360 -23.92 -22.66 -11.51
CA ARG A 360 -22.96 -22.70 -12.63
C ARG A 360 -22.29 -24.06 -12.87
N LYS A 361 -22.45 -25.04 -11.96
CA LYS A 361 -21.98 -26.43 -12.16
C LYS A 361 -23.05 -27.39 -12.72
N MET A 362 -24.26 -26.91 -13.03
CA MET A 362 -25.39 -27.71 -13.52
C MET A 362 -25.97 -27.20 -14.85
N LYS A 363 -25.12 -26.57 -15.69
CA LYS A 363 -25.42 -26.30 -17.11
C LYS A 363 -24.17 -26.55 -17.93
N GLY A 364 -23.90 -27.83 -18.11
CA GLY A 364 -22.83 -28.40 -18.90
C GLY A 364 -23.21 -29.84 -19.21
N LYS A 365 -24.26 -30.01 -20.00
CA LYS A 365 -24.54 -31.17 -20.84
C LYS A 365 -25.03 -30.63 -22.16
#